data_AF-A0A9E3KWE1-F1
#
_entry.id   AF-A0A9E3KWE1-F1
#
_cell.length_a   1.000
_cell.length_b   1.000
_cell.length_c   1.000
_cell.angle_alpha   90.00
_cell.angle_beta   90.00
_cell.angle_gamma   90.00
#
_symmetry.space_group_name_H-M   'P 1'
#
loop_
_entity.id
_entity.type
_entity.pdbx_description
1 polymer ?
#
loop_
_entity_poly.entity_id
_entity_poly.type
_entity_poly.pdbx_seq_one_letter_code
_entity_poly.pdbx_strand_id
1 'polypeptide(L)'
;MRQRMLEDLEKRATRQPVKRPDVRPAYAEVAEDFKQLQLVNYSLAGVADPKAELDYARVRRESAEVRKRAARLKGYLSLPEVEKTEKAAEIESPEALRSAVKRLDGLVNSFAWNPVFQRPGVVDLEQSTKASRDLSGIIALSEQIHRSAEELGKK
;
A
#
# COMPACT_ATOMS: atom_id res chain seq x y z
N MET A 1 -28.45 -34.54 39.09
CA MET A 1 -27.80 -34.21 37.80
C MET A 1 -28.49 -33.08 37.03
N ARG A 2 -29.83 -33.02 36.92
CA ARG A 2 -30.54 -31.95 36.19
C ARG A 2 -30.25 -30.51 36.67
N GLN A 3 -30.12 -30.30 37.99
CA GLN A 3 -29.88 -28.98 38.57
C GLN A 3 -28.59 -28.32 38.05
N ARG A 4 -27.47 -29.07 38.05
CA ARG A 4 -26.17 -28.57 37.54
C ARG A 4 -26.21 -28.25 36.06
N MET A 5 -26.97 -29.02 35.28
CA MET A 5 -27.06 -28.81 33.83
C MET A 5 -27.81 -27.50 33.50
N LEU A 6 -28.82 -27.14 34.31
CA LEU A 6 -29.55 -25.88 34.18
C LEU A 6 -28.69 -24.69 34.63
N GLU A 7 -27.94 -24.82 35.73
CA GLU A 7 -27.00 -23.79 36.18
C GLU A 7 -25.87 -23.54 35.16
N ASP A 8 -25.38 -24.59 34.48
CA ASP A 8 -24.37 -24.45 33.42
C ASP A 8 -24.93 -23.80 32.15
N LEU A 9 -26.21 -24.01 31.83
CA LEU A 9 -26.90 -23.34 30.72
C LEU A 9 -27.14 -21.86 31.02
N GLU A 10 -27.58 -21.51 32.23
CA GLU A 10 -27.76 -20.12 32.66
C GLU A 10 -26.43 -19.36 32.68
N LYS A 11 -25.36 -19.98 33.19
CA LYS A 11 -24.00 -19.40 33.15
C LYS A 11 -23.45 -19.21 31.73
N ARG A 12 -23.92 -19.98 30.75
CA ARG A 12 -23.57 -19.79 29.33
C ARG A 12 -24.43 -18.70 28.69
N ALA A 13 -25.69 -18.56 29.09
CA ALA A 13 -26.60 -17.52 28.61
C ALA A 13 -26.24 -16.12 29.14
N THR A 14 -25.64 -16.01 30.33
CA THR A 14 -25.18 -14.72 30.90
C THR A 14 -23.77 -14.32 30.48
N ARG A 15 -23.01 -15.21 29.81
CA ARG A 15 -21.72 -14.83 29.20
C ARG A 15 -21.98 -13.93 28.02
N GLN A 16 -21.78 -12.63 28.21
CA GLN A 16 -21.75 -11.68 27.10
C GLN A 16 -20.76 -12.20 26.04
N PRO A 17 -21.14 -12.21 24.75
CA PRO A 17 -20.21 -12.56 23.70
C PRO A 17 -19.01 -11.64 23.82
N VAL A 18 -17.80 -12.22 23.93
CA VAL A 18 -16.55 -11.46 23.91
C VAL A 18 -16.56 -10.68 22.60
N LYS A 19 -16.84 -9.37 22.67
CA LYS A 19 -16.71 -8.46 21.52
C LYS A 19 -15.26 -8.53 21.12
N ARG A 20 -14.96 -9.28 20.06
CA ARG A 20 -13.64 -9.24 19.42
C ARG A 20 -13.40 -7.77 19.07
N PRO A 21 -12.22 -7.21 19.38
CA PRO A 21 -11.87 -5.86 18.96
C PRO A 21 -12.15 -5.73 17.47
N ASP A 22 -12.79 -4.65 17.05
CA ASP A 22 -12.93 -4.36 15.64
C ASP A 22 -11.52 -4.14 15.07
N VAL A 23 -11.03 -5.12 14.32
CA VAL A 23 -9.68 -5.12 13.72
C VAL A 23 -9.62 -4.30 12.43
N ARG A 24 -10.75 -3.72 12.01
CA ARG A 24 -10.80 -2.84 10.84
C ARG A 24 -10.13 -1.50 11.17
N PRO A 25 -9.27 -0.99 10.28
CA PRO A 25 -8.66 0.32 10.47
C PRO A 25 -9.74 1.40 10.57
N ALA A 26 -9.48 2.43 11.37
CA ALA A 26 -10.36 3.60 11.37
C ALA A 26 -10.28 4.30 10.00
N TYR A 27 -11.38 4.87 9.52
CA TYR A 27 -11.38 5.64 8.27
C TYR A 27 -10.28 6.71 8.23
N ALA A 28 -10.00 7.35 9.37
CA ALA A 28 -8.93 8.32 9.52
C ALA A 28 -7.53 7.74 9.23
N GLU A 29 -7.27 6.49 9.59
CA GLU A 29 -5.99 5.82 9.30
C GLU A 29 -5.84 5.53 7.81
N VAL A 30 -6.92 5.11 7.15
CA VAL A 30 -6.94 4.87 5.71
C VAL A 30 -6.72 6.18 4.96
N ALA A 31 -7.44 7.24 5.34
CA ALA A 31 -7.31 8.57 4.73
C ALA A 31 -5.89 9.15 4.90
N GLU A 32 -5.30 8.98 6.09
CA GLU A 32 -3.94 9.42 6.36
C GLU A 32 -2.92 8.64 5.52
N ASP A 33 -3.04 7.33 5.40
CA ASP A 33 -2.13 6.54 4.56
C ASP A 33 -2.27 6.90 3.07
N PHE A 34 -3.48 7.19 2.58
CA PHE A 34 -3.70 7.72 1.23
C PHE A 34 -2.96 9.04 1.01
N LYS A 35 -3.16 10.00 1.93
CA LYS A 35 -2.53 11.31 1.85
C LYS A 35 -1.01 11.20 1.91
N GLN A 36 -0.48 10.43 2.84
CA GLN A 36 0.97 10.25 3.00
C GLN A 36 1.58 9.56 1.80
N LEU A 37 0.89 8.57 1.20
CA LEU A 37 1.34 7.94 -0.04
C LEU A 37 1.54 8.97 -1.15
N GLN A 38 0.59 9.89 -1.34
CA GLN A 38 0.69 10.96 -2.34
C GLN A 38 1.82 11.96 -2.01
N LEU A 39 1.95 12.37 -0.74
CA LEU A 39 2.97 13.34 -0.33
C LEU A 39 4.41 12.80 -0.47
N VAL A 40 4.66 11.56 -0.04
CA VAL A 40 5.99 10.94 -0.18
C VAL A 40 6.29 10.62 -1.65
N ASN A 41 5.29 10.32 -2.46
CA ASN A 41 5.49 10.19 -3.89
C ASN A 41 5.84 11.55 -4.54
N TYR A 42 5.16 12.62 -4.15
CA TYR A 42 5.47 13.98 -4.61
C TYR A 42 6.89 14.40 -4.24
N SER A 43 7.37 14.05 -3.03
CA SER A 43 8.75 14.32 -2.66
C SER A 43 9.73 13.60 -3.60
N LEU A 44 9.46 12.35 -3.97
CA LEU A 44 10.29 11.61 -4.93
C LEU A 44 10.27 12.20 -6.35
N ALA A 45 9.25 12.97 -6.74
CA ALA A 45 9.12 13.48 -8.12
C ALA A 45 10.33 14.30 -8.58
N GLY A 46 10.98 15.05 -7.68
CA GLY A 46 12.20 15.82 -7.99
C GLY A 46 13.39 14.96 -8.43
N VAL A 47 13.40 13.67 -8.06
CA VAL A 47 14.43 12.70 -8.47
C VAL A 47 14.32 12.40 -9.97
N ALA A 48 13.15 12.56 -10.57
CA ALA A 48 12.97 12.29 -12.00
C ALA A 48 13.62 13.36 -12.91
N ASP A 49 14.03 14.51 -12.38
CA ASP A 49 14.71 15.55 -13.15
C ASP A 49 16.14 15.09 -13.51
N PRO A 50 16.50 14.94 -14.81
CA PRO A 50 17.84 14.52 -15.22
C PRO A 50 18.95 15.50 -14.80
N LYS A 51 18.62 16.77 -14.48
CA LYS A 51 19.58 17.78 -14.03
C LYS A 51 19.76 17.81 -12.51
N ALA A 52 18.88 17.17 -11.75
CA ALA A 52 18.97 17.16 -10.29
C ALA A 52 20.01 16.14 -9.82
N GLU A 53 20.83 16.49 -8.83
CA GLU A 53 21.72 15.52 -8.20
C GLU A 53 20.93 14.40 -7.50
N LEU A 54 21.39 13.14 -7.61
CA LEU A 54 20.71 12.01 -6.96
C LEU A 54 21.13 11.89 -5.50
N ASP A 55 20.22 12.26 -4.60
CA ASP A 55 20.33 11.89 -3.19
C ASP A 55 19.81 10.45 -2.98
N TYR A 56 20.70 9.46 -3.12
CA TYR A 56 20.37 8.04 -2.95
C TYR A 56 19.84 7.71 -1.56
N ALA A 57 20.32 8.40 -0.51
CA ALA A 57 19.86 8.18 0.86
C ALA A 57 18.40 8.61 1.02
N ARG A 58 18.03 9.74 0.41
CA ARG A 58 16.65 10.21 0.34
C ARG A 58 15.77 9.27 -0.49
N VAL A 59 16.22 8.86 -1.69
CA VAL A 59 15.46 7.91 -2.53
C VAL A 59 15.16 6.62 -1.76
N ARG A 60 16.15 6.07 -1.06
CA ARG A 60 16.00 4.85 -0.25
C ARG A 60 14.98 5.02 0.88
N ARG A 61 15.03 6.15 1.59
CA ARG A 61 14.11 6.46 2.70
C ARG A 61 12.67 6.65 2.20
N GLU A 62 12.49 7.47 1.17
CA GLU A 62 11.15 7.82 0.67
C GLU A 62 10.48 6.62 -0.01
N SER A 63 11.22 5.82 -0.78
CA SER A 63 10.70 4.57 -1.37
C SER A 63 10.27 3.54 -0.31
N ALA A 64 11.00 3.43 0.81
CA ALA A 64 10.59 2.56 1.92
C ALA A 64 9.28 3.02 2.56
N GLU A 65 9.08 4.33 2.74
CA GLU A 65 7.82 4.87 3.26
C GLU A 65 6.66 4.67 2.27
N VAL A 66 6.87 4.87 0.96
CA VAL A 66 5.85 4.55 -0.06
C VAL A 66 5.42 3.09 0.05
N ARG A 67 6.38 2.17 0.10
CA ARG A 67 6.12 0.73 0.23
C ARG A 67 5.27 0.42 1.46
N LYS A 68 5.64 0.97 2.62
CA LYS A 68 4.96 0.77 3.89
C LYS A 68 3.51 1.24 3.85
N ARG A 69 3.25 2.44 3.32
CA ARG A 69 1.88 3.00 3.20
C ARG A 69 1.04 2.18 2.23
N ALA A 70 1.59 1.82 1.07
CA ALA A 70 0.91 0.98 0.09
C ALA A 70 0.57 -0.41 0.65
N ALA A 71 1.48 -1.03 1.41
CA ALA A 71 1.23 -2.32 2.05
C ALA A 71 0.11 -2.26 3.09
N ARG A 72 0.05 -1.19 3.90
CA ARG A 72 -1.06 -0.95 4.84
C ARG A 72 -2.38 -0.76 4.10
N LEU A 73 -2.42 0.10 3.08
CA LEU A 73 -3.60 0.32 2.25
C LEU A 73 -4.09 -0.98 1.61
N LYS A 74 -3.19 -1.83 1.11
CA LYS A 74 -3.55 -3.15 0.58
C LYS A 74 -4.18 -4.06 1.64
N GLY A 75 -3.76 -3.98 2.90
CA GLY A 75 -4.37 -4.71 4.01
C GLY A 75 -5.72 -4.13 4.46
N TYR A 76 -5.97 -2.84 4.20
CA TYR A 76 -7.19 -2.13 4.58
C TYR A 76 -8.29 -2.26 3.55
N LEU A 77 -7.92 -2.22 2.28
CA LEU A 77 -8.84 -2.24 1.16
C LEU A 77 -9.08 -3.71 0.78
N SER A 78 -10.31 -4.18 0.94
CA SER A 78 -10.75 -5.53 0.52
C SER A 78 -10.82 -5.65 -1.01
N LEU A 79 -9.70 -5.37 -1.68
CA LEU A 79 -9.56 -5.43 -3.13
C LEU A 79 -9.37 -6.89 -3.57
N PRO A 80 -9.80 -7.24 -4.80
CA PRO A 80 -9.60 -8.57 -5.33
C PRO A 80 -8.11 -8.93 -5.38
N GLU A 81 -7.80 -10.20 -5.12
CA GLU A 81 -6.46 -10.70 -5.36
C GLU A 81 -6.16 -10.66 -6.86
N VAL A 82 -4.95 -10.19 -7.18
CA VAL A 82 -4.44 -10.14 -8.54
C VAL A 82 -3.14 -10.91 -8.58
N GLU A 83 -2.91 -11.59 -9.71
CA GLU A 83 -1.64 -12.26 -9.93
C GLU A 83 -0.49 -11.27 -9.82
N LYS A 84 0.66 -11.78 -9.35
CA LYS A 84 1.86 -10.96 -9.21
C LYS A 84 2.23 -10.39 -10.57
N THR A 85 2.41 -9.08 -10.62
CA THR A 85 2.95 -8.39 -11.80
C THR A 85 4.30 -8.99 -12.20
N GLU A 86 4.53 -9.03 -13.51
CA GLU A 86 5.74 -9.55 -14.14
C GLU A 86 7.03 -8.97 -13.54
N LYS A 87 8.14 -9.70 -13.70
CA LYS A 87 9.47 -9.28 -13.25
C LYS A 87 9.81 -7.92 -13.86
N ALA A 88 9.91 -6.90 -13.01
CA ALA A 88 10.33 -5.58 -13.44
C ALA A 88 11.80 -5.62 -13.92
N ALA A 89 12.09 -4.84 -14.97
CA ALA A 89 13.46 -4.66 -15.48
C ALA A 89 14.39 -4.17 -14.36
N GLU A 90 15.63 -4.67 -14.34
CA GLU A 90 16.63 -4.30 -13.34
C GLU A 90 16.98 -2.80 -13.41
N ILE A 91 17.27 -2.20 -12.25
CA ILE A 91 17.61 -0.78 -12.12
C ILE A 91 19.09 -0.72 -11.77
N GLU A 92 19.93 -0.65 -12.79
CA GLU A 92 21.39 -0.75 -12.65
C GLU A 92 22.13 0.58 -12.85
N SER A 93 21.41 1.64 -13.26
CA SER A 93 21.98 2.96 -13.55
C SER A 93 21.18 4.10 -12.90
N PRO A 94 21.79 5.28 -12.71
CA PRO A 94 21.10 6.51 -12.32
C PRO A 94 19.87 6.81 -13.17
N GLU A 95 19.98 6.71 -14.49
CA GLU A 95 18.90 7.00 -15.46
C GLU A 95 17.77 5.97 -15.36
N ALA A 96 18.11 4.70 -15.16
CA ALA A 96 17.13 3.65 -14.89
C ALA A 96 16.39 3.92 -13.56
N LEU A 97 17.09 4.41 -12.53
CA LEU A 97 16.51 4.76 -11.24
C LEU A 97 15.51 5.91 -11.37
N ARG A 98 15.86 6.97 -12.12
CA ARG A 98 14.95 8.08 -12.41
C ARG A 98 13.71 7.61 -13.17
N SER A 99 13.91 6.75 -14.16
CA SER A 99 12.82 6.18 -14.96
C SER A 99 11.88 5.34 -14.09
N ALA A 100 12.43 4.57 -13.15
CA ALA A 100 11.65 3.82 -12.17
C ALA A 100 10.85 4.74 -11.24
N VAL A 101 11.45 5.82 -10.72
CA VAL A 101 10.73 6.81 -9.90
C VAL A 101 9.58 7.45 -10.67
N LYS A 102 9.77 7.81 -11.95
CA LYS A 102 8.68 8.32 -12.80
C LYS A 102 7.55 7.31 -13.00
N ARG A 103 7.88 6.02 -13.12
CA ARG A 103 6.88 4.94 -13.20
C ARG A 103 6.12 4.76 -11.88
N LEU A 104 6.81 4.89 -10.74
CA LEU A 104 6.19 4.86 -9.42
C LEU A 104 5.18 6.00 -9.27
N ASP A 105 5.54 7.20 -9.69
CA ASP A 105 4.63 8.36 -9.69
C ASP A 105 3.37 8.09 -10.52
N GLY A 106 3.54 7.53 -11.72
CA GLY A 106 2.41 7.12 -12.56
C GLY A 106 1.47 6.12 -11.86
N LEU A 107 2.02 5.11 -11.17
CA LEU A 107 1.23 4.12 -10.43
C LEU A 107 0.51 4.74 -9.23
N VAL A 108 1.16 5.62 -8.47
CA VAL A 108 0.56 6.30 -7.32
C VAL A 108 -0.59 7.20 -7.78
N ASN A 109 -0.41 7.96 -8.86
CA ASN A 109 -1.47 8.78 -9.44
C ASN A 109 -2.62 7.91 -9.98
N SER A 110 -2.31 6.83 -10.70
CA SER A 110 -3.27 5.86 -11.23
C SER A 110 -4.15 5.23 -10.14
N PHE A 111 -3.54 4.92 -8.99
CA PHE A 111 -4.23 4.41 -7.80
C PHE A 111 -5.08 5.49 -7.12
N ALA A 112 -4.49 6.65 -6.82
CA ALA A 112 -5.16 7.70 -6.03
C ALA A 112 -6.38 8.31 -6.74
N TRP A 113 -6.32 8.40 -8.07
CA TRP A 113 -7.41 8.93 -8.90
C TRP A 113 -8.36 7.84 -9.41
N ASN A 114 -8.24 6.61 -8.91
CA ASN A 114 -9.13 5.53 -9.31
C ASN A 114 -10.59 5.83 -8.90
N PRO A 115 -11.57 5.76 -9.84
CA PRO A 115 -12.97 6.04 -9.56
C PRO A 115 -13.61 5.17 -8.46
N VAL A 116 -13.04 4.01 -8.15
CA VAL A 116 -13.51 3.12 -7.08
C VAL A 116 -13.55 3.81 -5.72
N PHE A 117 -12.72 4.84 -5.51
CA PHE A 117 -12.68 5.62 -4.28
C PHE A 117 -13.63 6.83 -4.28
N GLN A 118 -14.26 7.14 -5.41
CA GLN A 118 -15.10 8.33 -5.60
C GLN A 118 -16.60 8.01 -5.60
N ARG A 119 -16.99 6.76 -5.93
CA ARG A 119 -18.39 6.34 -6.08
C ARG A 119 -18.76 5.26 -5.06
N PRO A 120 -19.09 5.64 -3.81
CA PRO A 120 -19.59 4.68 -2.83
C PRO A 120 -20.95 4.14 -3.29
N GLY A 121 -21.03 2.84 -3.63
CA GLY A 121 -22.30 2.16 -3.90
C GLY A 121 -22.34 1.23 -5.12
N VAL A 122 -21.33 1.28 -6.01
CA VAL A 122 -21.21 0.33 -7.13
C VAL A 122 -19.89 -0.42 -6.97
N VAL A 123 -19.97 -1.74 -6.80
CA VAL A 123 -18.79 -2.61 -6.87
C VAL A 123 -18.37 -2.66 -8.33
N ASP A 124 -17.46 -1.77 -8.72
CA ASP A 124 -16.84 -1.79 -10.03
C ASP A 124 -15.65 -2.75 -9.97
N LEU A 125 -15.86 -3.98 -10.44
CA LEU A 125 -14.85 -5.04 -10.42
C LEU A 125 -13.60 -4.66 -11.23
N GLU A 126 -13.78 -3.95 -12.35
CA GLU A 126 -12.67 -3.51 -13.20
C GLU A 126 -11.80 -2.50 -12.45
N GLN A 127 -12.44 -1.47 -11.88
CA GLN A 127 -11.73 -0.43 -11.14
C GLN A 127 -11.10 -0.96 -9.85
N SER A 128 -11.75 -1.89 -9.18
CA SER A 128 -11.21 -2.58 -7.99
C SER A 128 -9.98 -3.44 -8.34
N THR A 129 -10.06 -4.18 -9.45
CA THR A 129 -8.93 -4.97 -9.96
C THR A 129 -7.77 -4.07 -10.35
N LYS A 130 -8.06 -2.96 -11.02
CA LYS A 130 -7.05 -1.97 -11.38
C LYS A 130 -6.36 -1.38 -10.15
N ALA A 131 -7.12 -0.95 -9.13
CA ALA A 131 -6.56 -0.45 -7.88
C ALA A 131 -5.68 -1.50 -7.17
N SER A 132 -6.07 -2.78 -7.21
CA SER A 132 -5.28 -3.88 -6.66
C SER A 132 -3.95 -4.09 -7.40
N ARG A 133 -3.98 -4.01 -8.73
CA ARG A 133 -2.78 -4.06 -9.58
C ARG A 133 -1.86 -2.87 -9.33
N ASP A 134 -2.43 -1.65 -9.29
CA ASP A 134 -1.67 -0.44 -9.01
C ASP A 134 -0.97 -0.53 -7.65
N LEU A 135 -1.66 -0.92 -6.57
CA LEU A 135 -1.05 -1.10 -5.24
C LEU A 135 0.06 -2.16 -5.23
N SER A 136 -0.17 -3.29 -5.89
CA SER A 136 0.83 -4.35 -5.96
C SER A 136 2.07 -3.89 -6.74
N GLY A 137 1.88 -3.13 -7.82
CA GLY A 137 2.95 -2.48 -8.57
C GLY A 137 3.72 -1.45 -7.74
N ILE A 138 3.03 -0.59 -6.98
CA ILE A 138 3.64 0.40 -6.07
C ILE A 138 4.55 -0.32 -5.07
N ILE A 139 4.06 -1.37 -4.40
CA ILE A 139 4.82 -2.14 -3.41
C ILE A 139 6.08 -2.76 -4.05
N ALA A 140 5.93 -3.40 -5.21
CA ALA A 140 7.05 -4.08 -5.87
C ALA A 140 8.12 -3.09 -6.38
N LEU A 141 7.69 -2.01 -7.06
CA LEU A 141 8.59 -1.04 -7.66
C LEU A 141 9.29 -0.19 -6.60
N SER A 142 8.61 0.20 -5.52
CA SER A 142 9.23 0.91 -4.41
C SER A 142 10.31 0.08 -3.71
N GLU A 143 10.09 -1.22 -3.53
CA GLU A 143 11.13 -2.13 -3.01
C GLU A 143 12.33 -2.26 -3.95
N GLN A 144 12.10 -2.24 -5.26
CA GLN A 144 13.17 -2.28 -6.23
C GLN A 144 13.99 -0.98 -6.23
N ILE A 145 13.32 0.17 -6.24
CA ILE A 145 13.95 1.51 -6.14
C ILE A 145 14.78 1.61 -4.85
N HIS A 146 14.25 1.12 -3.73
CA HIS A 146 14.95 1.10 -2.44
C HIS A 146 16.29 0.37 -2.54
N ARG A 147 16.27 -0.88 -3.05
CA ARG A 147 17.47 -1.71 -3.18
C ARG A 147 18.47 -1.11 -4.15
N SER A 148 18.02 -0.66 -5.32
CA SER A 148 18.90 -0.07 -6.32
C SER A 148 19.51 1.26 -5.88
N ALA A 149 18.78 2.10 -5.15
CA ALA A 149 19.35 3.30 -4.56
C ALA A 149 20.42 2.97 -3.51
N GLU A 150 20.24 1.90 -2.74
CA GLU A 150 21.26 1.43 -1.80
C GLU A 150 22.53 0.94 -2.52
N GLU A 151 22.39 0.19 -3.60
CA GLU A 151 23.51 -0.34 -4.39
C GLU A 151 24.25 0.77 -5.13
N LEU A 152 23.52 1.68 -5.79
CA LEU A 152 24.11 2.80 -6.53
C LEU A 152 24.77 3.83 -5.62
N GLY A 153 24.24 4.05 -4.42
CA GLY A 153 24.84 4.97 -3.44
C GLY A 153 26.09 4.43 -2.74
N LYS A 154 26.45 3.17 -2.94
CA LYS A 154 27.71 2.56 -2.45
C LYS A 154 28.85 2.61 -3.47
N LYS A 155 28.53 2.86 -4.75
CA LYS A 155 29.51 3.00 -5.83
C LYS A 155 30.11 4.40 -5.82
#